data_AF-A0A8J8FUM5-F1
#
_entry.id   AF-A0A8J8FUM5-F1
#
_cell.length_a   1.000
_cell.length_b   1.000
_cell.length_c   1.000
_cell.angle_alpha   90.00
_cell.angle_beta   90.00
_cell.angle_gamma   90.00
#
_symmetry.space_group_name_H-M   'P 1'
#
loop_
_entity.id
_entity.type
_entity.pdbx_description
1 polymer ?
#
loop_
_entity_poly.entity_id
_entity_poly.type
_entity_poly.pdbx_seq_one_letter_code
_entity_poly.pdbx_strand_id
1 'polypeptide(L)' 'MFELLLVIFSIFILWLGTRILDKAGFHKAYVLFLLLPVVNIIMLWYFAFTPWPNLRSDVRQDF' A
#
# COMPACT_ATOMS: atom_id res chain seq x y z
N MET A 1 16.56 -6.01 -21.86
CA MET A 1 17.10 -5.34 -20.65
C MET A 1 16.03 -4.51 -19.94
N PHE A 2 15.29 -3.65 -20.66
CA PHE A 2 14.19 -2.83 -20.11
C PHE A 2 13.04 -3.66 -19.49
N GLU A 3 12.54 -4.68 -20.20
CA GLU A 3 11.45 -5.55 -19.71
C GLU A 3 11.81 -6.25 -18.38
N LEU A 4 13.05 -6.73 -18.24
CA LEU A 4 13.53 -7.35 -17.01
C LEU A 4 13.50 -6.36 -15.83
N LEU A 5 13.90 -5.11 -16.09
CA LEU A 5 13.87 -4.06 -15.09
C LEU A 5 12.43 -3.72 -14.67
N LEU A 6 11.48 -3.68 -15.60
CA LEU A 6 10.06 -3.48 -15.30
C LEU A 6 9.50 -4.61 -14.41
N VAL A 7 9.82 -5.86 -14.71
CA VAL A 7 9.37 -7.02 -13.91
C VAL A 7 9.95 -6.95 -12.50
N ILE A 8 11.26 -6.71 -12.36
CA ILE A 8 11.91 -6.61 -11.05
C ILE A 8 11.32 -5.45 -10.25
N PHE A 9 11.12 -4.29 -10.88
CA PHE A 9 10.54 -3.11 -10.24
C PHE A 9 9.10 -3.36 -9.78
N SER A 10 8.29 -4.04 -10.60
CA SER A 10 6.91 -4.40 -10.25
C SER A 10 6.86 -5.34 -9.05
N ILE A 11 7.71 -6.37 -9.01
CA ILE A 11 7.83 -7.30 -7.88
C ILE A 11 8.26 -6.54 -6.62
N PHE A 12 9.24 -5.65 -6.74
CA PHE A 12 9.72 -4.84 -5.64
C PHE A 12 8.61 -3.94 -5.06
N ILE A 13 7.82 -3.27 -5.89
CA ILE A 13 6.68 -2.45 -5.45
C ILE A 13 5.63 -3.31 -4.75
N LEU A 14 5.26 -4.46 -5.30
CA LEU A 14 4.29 -5.35 -4.67
C LEU A 14 4.80 -5.85 -3.32
N TRP A 15 6.06 -6.27 -3.24
CA TRP A 15 6.65 -6.67 -1.98
C TRP A 15 6.65 -5.53 -0.96
N LEU A 16 7.05 -4.32 -1.35
CA LEU A 16 7.03 -3.16 -0.47
C LEU A 16 5.61 -2.81 -0.01
N GLY A 17 4.64 -2.82 -0.93
CA GLY A 17 3.23 -2.58 -0.64
C GLY A 17 2.66 -3.57 0.38
N THR A 18 3.00 -4.87 0.28
CA THR A 18 2.60 -5.85 1.30
C THR A 18 3.16 -5.53 2.68
N ARG A 19 4.43 -5.08 2.75
CA ARG A 19 5.06 -4.67 4.01
C ARG A 19 4.44 -3.41 4.62
N ILE A 20 4.01 -2.47 3.79
CA ILE A 20 3.31 -1.25 4.23
C ILE A 20 1.94 -1.63 4.80
N LEU A 21 1.16 -2.44 4.09
CA LEU A 21 -0.17 -2.88 4.54
C LEU A 21 -0.09 -3.68 5.85
N ASP A 22 0.90 -4.57 5.99
CA ASP A 22 1.16 -5.29 7.25
C ASP A 22 1.41 -4.33 8.41
N LYS A 23 2.20 -3.27 8.20
CA LYS A 23 2.51 -2.28 9.24
C LYS A 23 1.30 -1.42 9.58
N ALA A 24 0.53 -1.03 8.57
CA ALA A 24 -0.69 -0.24 8.76
C ALA A 24 -1.80 -1.07 9.43
N GLY A 25 -1.78 -2.39 9.33
CA GLY A 25 -2.81 -3.29 9.89
C GLY A 25 -3.91 -3.66 8.90
N PHE A 26 -3.68 -3.45 7.61
CA PHE A 26 -4.62 -3.81 6.54
C PHE A 26 -4.30 -5.19 5.96
N HIS A 27 -5.29 -5.81 5.30
CA HIS A 27 -5.09 -7.11 4.69
C HIS A 27 -4.13 -7.03 3.49
N LYS A 28 -3.10 -7.87 3.45
CA LYS A 28 -2.09 -7.95 2.37
C LYS A 28 -2.67 -8.05 0.97
N ALA A 29 -3.85 -8.68 0.82
CA ALA A 29 -4.54 -8.79 -0.48
C ALA A 29 -4.83 -7.42 -1.11
N TYR A 30 -4.92 -6.36 -0.31
CA TYR A 30 -5.14 -5.01 -0.84
C TYR A 30 -4.00 -4.52 -1.75
N VAL A 31 -2.80 -5.13 -1.67
CA VAL A 31 -1.69 -4.80 -2.55
C VAL A 31 -2.00 -5.04 -4.03
N LEU A 32 -2.89 -6.00 -4.34
CA LEU A 32 -3.24 -6.34 -5.71
C LEU A 32 -4.03 -5.22 -6.38
N PHE A 33 -4.79 -4.45 -5.62
CA PHE A 33 -5.50 -3.28 -6.14
C PHE A 33 -4.56 -2.13 -6.50
N LEU A 34 -3.31 -2.13 -5.99
CA LEU A 34 -2.29 -1.17 -6.42
C LEU A 34 -1.91 -1.38 -7.90
N LEU A 35 -2.17 -2.56 -8.48
CA LEU A 35 -1.92 -2.83 -9.90
C LEU A 35 -2.93 -2.14 -10.83
N LEU A 36 -4.11 -1.79 -10.32
CA LEU A 36 -5.15 -1.13 -11.09
C LEU A 36 -5.02 0.39 -10.92
N PRO A 37 -4.68 1.18 -11.95
CA PRO A 37 -4.29 2.59 -11.78
C PRO A 37 -5.38 3.46 -11.14
N VAL A 38 -6.65 3.28 -11.54
CA VAL A 38 -7.76 4.04 -10.96
C VAL A 38 -8.02 3.64 -9.50
N VAL A 39 -8.00 2.34 -9.22
CA VAL A 39 -8.23 1.82 -7.86
C VAL A 39 -7.07 2.18 -6.94
N ASN A 40 -5.84 2.22 -7.46
CA ASN A 40 -4.66 2.66 -6.75
C ASN A 40 -4.81 4.09 -6.24
N ILE A 41 -5.28 5.03 -7.07
CA ILE A 41 -5.52 6.42 -6.66
C ILE A 41 -6.59 6.48 -5.56
N ILE A 42 -7.71 5.78 -5.75
CA ILE A 42 -8.79 5.72 -4.75
C ILE A 42 -8.28 5.12 -3.43
N MET A 43 -7.47 4.07 -3.49
CA MET A 43 -6.88 3.44 -2.31
C MET A 43 -5.88 4.34 -1.60
N LEU A 44 -5.02 5.04 -2.34
CA LEU A 44 -4.11 6.02 -1.76
C LEU A 44 -4.90 7.11 -1.03
N TRP A 45 -6.00 7.56 -1.64
CA TRP A 45 -6.89 8.52 -1.00
C TRP A 45 -7.52 7.94 0.27
N TYR A 46 -8.10 6.74 0.19
CA TYR A 46 -8.69 6.05 1.33
C TYR A 46 -7.69 5.83 2.47
N PHE A 47 -6.50 5.28 2.20
CA PHE A 47 -5.44 5.05 3.20
C PHE A 47 -4.87 6.33 3.78
N ALA A 48 -4.89 7.43 3.02
CA ALA A 48 -4.46 8.73 3.49
C ALA A 48 -5.45 9.33 4.48
N PHE A 49 -6.75 8.98 4.44
CA PHE A 49 -7.79 9.54 5.32
C PHE A 49 -8.39 8.53 6.31
N THR A 50 -7.87 7.30 6.33
CA THR A 50 -8.33 6.25 7.25
C THR A 50 -7.32 6.10 8.38
N PRO A 51 -7.75 6.06 9.65
CA PRO A 51 -6.89 5.70 10.77
C PRO A 51 -6.24 4.33 10.53
N TRP A 52 -4.94 4.22 10.76
CA TRP A 52 -4.20 2.99 10.53
C TRP A 52 -4.48 2.01 11.68
N PRO A 53 -5.11 0.85 11.42
CA PRO A 53 -5.55 -0.06 12.48
C PRO A 53 -4.45 -0.50 13.46
N ASN A 54 -3.21 -0.61 12.98
CA ASN A 54 -2.08 -1.09 13.76
C ASN A 54 -1.11 0.03 14.18
N LEU A 55 -1.49 1.30 13.98
CA LEU A 55 -0.71 2.42 14.50
C LEU A 55 -0.95 2.55 16.01
N ARG A 56 0.11 2.94 16.73
CA ARG A 56 0.08 3.02 18.19
C ARG A 56 -0.94 4.05 18.67
N SER A 57 -1.59 3.77 19.80
CA SER A 57 -2.65 4.60 20.37
C SER A 57 -2.18 5.95 20.91
N ASP A 58 -0.87 6.13 21.14
CA ASP A 58 -0.25 7.39 21.54
C ASP A 58 -0.01 8.35 20.36
N VAL A 59 -0.08 7.83 19.13
CA VAL A 59 0.08 8.64 17.92
C VAL A 59 -1.28 9.20 17.52
N ARG A 60 -1.36 10.52 17.48
CA ARG A 60 -2.53 11.27 17.02
C ARG A 60 -2.74 11.05 15.51
N GLN A 61 -3.95 10.69 15.09
CA GLN A 61 -4.30 10.27 13.71
C GLN A 61 -5.40 11.10 13.05
N ASP A 62 -5.85 12.18 13.67
CA ASP A 62 -6.79 13.10 13.06
C ASP A 62 -6.10 13.94 11.96
N PHE A 63 -6.87 14.17 10.89
CA PHE A 63 -6.50 14.97 9.72
C PHE A 63 -6.93 16.42 9.90
#